data_AF-A0A2D7RQM3-F1
#
_entry.id   AF-A0A2D7RQM3-F1
#
_cell.length_a   1.000
_cell.length_b   1.000
_cell.length_c   1.000
_cell.angle_alpha   90.00
_cell.angle_beta   90.00
_cell.angle_gamma   90.00
#
_symmetry.space_group_name_H-M   'P 1'
#
loop_
_entity.id
_entity.type
_entity.pdbx_description
1 polymer ?
#
loop_
_entity_poly.entity_id
_entity_poly.type
_entity_poly.pdbx_seq_one_letter_code
_entity_poly.pdbx_strand_id
1 'polypeptide(L)'
;MTRDKRFLESLVPPRVPSEGFEIEWKATARRNLRTNNIEKEITEPIIKTITAYINSRRPSGKILVGYNERKREFIGIETDDCNNDDGTVDFDRWGRHITNLLIKRSSPNAVDYVDIDFHSYSSGTTCAVISVERSQDELFEYKKDDRIELYYRGQYQNVLLQGINEIADYKRQRNQGRNFRGGWATNTIDANVDKDVLSGNWRDKGMVRQALSDEIPAKGGLYMYTIEPNETDISQPFSELKTIAYVGKAKKSIKQRYKDHWKEEEFVNCRSLYDTKFKFYYLEVEDEYQMGEWEKELQKFYGPSINKKIG
;
A
#
# COMPACT_ATOMS: atom_id res chain seq x y z
N MET A 1 16.86 35.65 -6.36
CA MET A 1 16.97 34.18 -6.41
C MET A 1 15.59 33.63 -6.73
N THR A 2 15.45 32.89 -7.84
CA THR A 2 14.15 32.40 -8.34
C THR A 2 13.58 31.29 -7.44
N ARG A 3 12.26 31.08 -7.50
CA ARG A 3 11.55 30.02 -6.76
C ARG A 3 12.11 28.63 -7.11
N ASP A 4 12.31 28.38 -8.40
CA ASP A 4 12.84 27.13 -8.94
C ASP A 4 14.25 26.79 -8.43
N LYS A 5 15.15 27.78 -8.43
CA LYS A 5 16.51 27.60 -7.90
C LYS A 5 16.49 27.14 -6.44
N ARG A 6 15.67 27.79 -5.60
CA ARG A 6 15.54 27.40 -4.18
C ARG A 6 14.96 25.98 -4.04
N PHE A 7 14.00 25.62 -4.87
CA PHE A 7 13.42 24.29 -4.89
C PHE A 7 14.48 23.24 -5.24
N LEU A 8 15.23 23.43 -6.33
CA LEU A 8 16.29 22.51 -6.74
C LEU A 8 17.39 22.37 -5.68
N GLU A 9 17.84 23.47 -5.07
CA GLU A 9 18.82 23.42 -3.97
C GLU A 9 18.28 22.67 -2.73
N SER A 10 16.97 22.71 -2.47
CA SER A 10 16.37 21.95 -1.37
C SER A 10 16.39 20.44 -1.59
N LEU A 11 16.46 19.99 -2.85
CA LEU A 11 16.61 18.59 -3.23
C LEU A 11 18.06 18.09 -3.12
N VAL A 12 19.02 18.99 -2.92
CA VAL A 12 20.44 18.68 -2.82
C VAL A 12 21.06 19.36 -1.60
N PRO A 13 20.73 18.90 -0.37
CA PRO A 13 21.15 19.59 0.84
C PRO A 13 22.68 19.56 0.98
N PRO A 14 23.34 20.68 1.34
CA PRO A 14 24.80 20.77 1.39
C PRO A 14 25.48 19.73 2.30
N ARG A 15 24.76 19.26 3.33
CA ARG A 15 25.25 18.37 4.39
C ARG A 15 24.87 16.90 4.18
N VAL A 16 24.18 16.56 3.10
CA VAL A 16 23.83 15.17 2.78
C VAL A 16 24.89 14.64 1.83
N PRO A 17 25.68 13.62 2.23
CA PRO A 17 26.83 13.16 1.46
C PRO A 17 26.45 12.28 0.26
N SER A 18 25.23 11.75 0.22
CA SER A 18 24.75 10.86 -0.84
C SER A 18 23.23 10.95 -0.99
N GLU A 19 22.74 10.51 -2.13
CA GLU A 19 21.32 10.22 -2.33
C GLU A 19 20.75 9.24 -1.27
N GLY A 20 19.43 9.17 -1.17
CA GLY A 20 18.75 8.43 -0.10
C GLY A 20 17.54 7.65 -0.60
N PHE A 21 16.65 7.34 0.34
CA PHE A 21 15.43 6.60 0.05
C PHE A 21 14.44 7.37 -0.83
N GLU A 22 14.34 8.69 -0.68
CA GLU A 22 13.28 9.50 -1.28
C GLU A 22 13.74 10.31 -2.49
N ILE A 23 15.05 10.34 -2.75
CA ILE A 23 15.61 11.05 -3.88
C ILE A 23 16.76 10.26 -4.51
N GLU A 24 16.77 10.22 -5.84
CA GLU A 24 17.85 9.73 -6.68
C GLU A 24 18.38 10.90 -7.51
N TRP A 25 19.70 10.96 -7.71
CA TRP A 25 20.32 11.96 -8.56
C TRP A 25 20.88 11.35 -9.86
N LYS A 26 20.61 12.02 -10.98
CA LYS A 26 21.17 11.69 -12.28
C LYS A 26 21.72 12.94 -12.94
N ALA A 27 22.89 12.81 -13.53
CA ALA A 27 23.53 13.92 -14.23
C ALA A 27 22.79 14.22 -15.55
N THR A 28 22.39 13.18 -16.27
CA THR A 28 21.76 13.23 -17.61
C THR A 28 20.78 12.07 -17.75
N ALA A 29 19.84 12.15 -18.69
CA ALA A 29 18.96 11.02 -19.03
C ALA A 29 19.43 10.23 -20.26
N ARG A 30 20.26 10.81 -21.13
CA ARG A 30 20.62 10.20 -22.42
C ARG A 30 22.10 10.30 -22.75
N ARG A 31 22.76 11.38 -22.34
CA ARG A 31 24.17 11.61 -22.69
C ARG A 31 25.12 10.97 -21.70
N ASN A 32 26.06 10.18 -22.19
CA ASN A 32 27.19 9.74 -21.39
C ASN A 32 28.22 10.88 -21.30
N LEU A 33 28.42 11.42 -20.09
CA LEU A 33 29.33 12.55 -19.87
C LEU A 33 30.82 12.23 -20.10
N ARG A 34 31.21 10.96 -20.18
CA ARG A 34 32.59 10.54 -20.44
C ARG A 34 32.89 10.46 -21.94
N THR A 35 31.96 9.88 -22.72
CA THR A 35 32.12 9.69 -24.17
C THR A 35 31.53 10.83 -24.98
N ASN A 36 30.70 11.67 -24.34
CA ASN A 36 29.91 12.71 -24.97
C ASN A 36 28.95 12.19 -26.07
N ASN A 37 28.56 10.92 -25.99
CA ASN A 37 27.64 10.28 -26.92
C ASN A 37 26.28 10.05 -26.28
N ILE A 38 25.24 9.99 -27.11
CA ILE A 38 23.91 9.53 -26.69
C ILE A 38 23.93 8.00 -26.60
N GLU A 39 23.65 7.49 -25.41
CA GLU A 39 23.72 6.05 -25.09
C GLU A 39 22.41 5.63 -24.42
N LYS A 40 21.76 4.58 -24.94
CA LYS A 40 20.45 4.12 -24.43
C LYS A 40 20.58 3.58 -23.01
N GLU A 41 21.76 3.08 -22.70
CA GLU A 41 22.22 2.55 -21.42
C GLU A 41 22.14 3.60 -20.31
N ILE A 42 22.21 4.90 -20.64
CA ILE A 42 22.11 6.00 -19.68
C ILE A 42 20.68 6.21 -19.18
N THR A 43 19.68 5.93 -20.03
CA THR A 43 18.26 6.06 -19.63
C THR A 43 17.81 4.86 -18.79
N GLU A 44 18.44 3.69 -18.93
CA GLU A 44 17.99 2.46 -18.25
C GLU A 44 17.95 2.56 -16.71
N PRO A 45 18.96 3.14 -16.03
CA PRO A 45 18.90 3.37 -14.59
C PRO A 45 17.71 4.22 -14.16
N ILE A 46 17.31 5.22 -14.95
CA ILE A 46 16.14 6.06 -14.64
C ILE A 46 14.88 5.19 -14.63
N ILE A 47 14.67 4.39 -15.68
CA ILE A 47 13.49 3.51 -15.76
C ILE A 47 13.48 2.50 -14.62
N LYS A 48 14.63 1.88 -14.30
CA LYS A 48 14.75 0.98 -13.17
C LYS A 48 14.42 1.66 -11.84
N THR A 49 14.87 2.91 -11.65
CA THR A 49 14.56 3.66 -10.42
C THR A 49 13.08 4.02 -10.34
N ILE A 50 12.45 4.40 -11.46
CA ILE A 50 10.99 4.63 -11.53
C ILE A 50 10.24 3.36 -11.11
N THR A 51 10.53 2.21 -11.72
CA THR A 51 9.84 0.96 -11.37
C THR A 51 10.11 0.55 -9.92
N ALA A 52 11.34 0.74 -9.44
CA ALA A 52 11.69 0.52 -8.04
C ALA A 52 10.87 1.39 -7.08
N TYR A 53 10.70 2.68 -7.38
CA TYR A 53 9.87 3.59 -6.56
C TYR A 53 8.41 3.17 -6.54
N ILE A 54 7.82 2.86 -7.70
CA ILE A 54 6.44 2.38 -7.84
C ILE A 54 6.19 1.15 -6.94
N ASN A 55 7.16 0.25 -6.87
CA ASN A 55 7.09 -0.99 -6.10
C ASN A 55 7.42 -0.83 -4.61
N SER A 56 7.93 0.31 -4.17
CA SER A 56 8.46 0.46 -2.82
C SER A 56 7.39 0.41 -1.72
N ARG A 57 7.79 0.06 -0.49
CA ARG A 57 6.88 0.04 0.69
C ARG A 57 6.56 1.45 1.20
N ARG A 58 7.50 2.38 1.04
CA ARG A 58 7.45 3.75 1.54
C ARG A 58 6.71 4.69 0.55
N PRO A 59 6.32 5.91 0.98
CA PRO A 59 5.81 6.91 0.06
C PRO A 59 6.80 7.19 -1.08
N SER A 60 6.21 7.56 -2.22
CA SER A 60 6.80 8.05 -3.47
C SER A 60 8.15 8.77 -3.36
N GLY A 61 9.01 8.58 -4.36
CA GLY A 61 10.33 9.22 -4.44
C GLY A 61 10.45 10.20 -5.62
N LYS A 62 11.56 10.91 -5.68
CA LYS A 62 11.91 11.84 -6.77
C LYS A 62 13.20 11.43 -7.46
N ILE A 63 13.29 11.66 -8.75
CA ILE A 63 14.54 11.58 -9.50
C ILE A 63 14.86 12.97 -10.01
N LEU A 64 15.96 13.55 -9.54
CA LEU A 64 16.48 14.81 -10.07
C LEU A 64 17.46 14.52 -11.20
N VAL A 65 17.10 14.92 -12.42
CA VAL A 65 17.96 14.82 -13.60
C VAL A 65 18.53 16.19 -13.95
N GLY A 66 19.84 16.24 -14.21
CA GLY A 66 20.59 17.48 -14.43
C GLY A 66 21.51 17.85 -13.27
N TYR A 67 21.75 16.94 -12.31
CA TYR A 67 22.68 17.17 -11.20
C TYR A 67 23.81 16.13 -11.19
N ASN A 68 25.05 16.61 -11.25
CA ASN A 68 26.24 15.79 -11.19
C ASN A 68 26.70 15.62 -9.74
N GLU A 69 26.35 14.49 -9.13
CA GLU A 69 26.71 14.19 -7.74
C GLU A 69 28.22 14.24 -7.48
N ARG A 70 29.04 13.71 -8.39
CA ARG A 70 30.51 13.64 -8.20
C ARG A 70 31.15 15.02 -8.12
N LYS A 71 30.68 15.95 -8.95
CA LYS A 71 31.17 17.33 -9.00
C LYS A 71 30.36 18.28 -8.11
N ARG A 72 29.22 17.82 -7.60
CA ARG A 72 28.24 18.58 -6.82
C ARG A 72 27.74 19.84 -7.52
N GLU A 73 27.39 19.72 -8.80
CA GLU A 73 26.98 20.85 -9.63
C GLU A 73 25.71 20.52 -10.43
N PHE A 74 24.87 21.53 -10.65
CA PHE A 74 23.76 21.45 -11.59
C PHE A 74 24.30 21.69 -13.00
N ILE A 75 24.15 20.69 -13.87
CA ILE A 75 24.60 20.73 -15.26
C ILE A 75 23.44 20.83 -16.27
N GLY A 76 22.23 20.57 -15.80
CA GLY A 76 21.01 20.62 -16.59
C GLY A 76 20.84 19.47 -17.59
N ILE A 77 19.70 19.47 -18.29
CA ILE A 77 19.29 18.45 -19.26
C ILE A 77 19.47 18.88 -20.71
N GLU A 78 20.00 20.10 -20.94
CA GLU A 78 20.27 20.68 -22.27
C GLU A 78 21.17 19.79 -23.14
N THR A 79 21.93 18.89 -22.52
CA THR A 79 22.81 17.96 -23.24
C THR A 79 22.12 16.68 -23.70
N ASP A 80 20.89 16.38 -23.28
CA ASP A 80 20.22 15.09 -23.55
C ASP A 80 19.74 14.91 -25.01
N ASP A 81 20.08 15.83 -25.93
CA ASP A 81 19.73 15.74 -27.36
C ASP A 81 18.21 15.66 -27.59
N CYS A 82 17.47 16.41 -26.76
CA CYS A 82 16.04 16.67 -26.90
C CYS A 82 15.84 18.18 -27.01
N ASN A 83 16.58 18.83 -27.91
CA ASN A 83 16.52 20.28 -28.08
C ASN A 83 15.75 20.65 -29.34
N ASN A 84 15.15 21.84 -29.31
CA ASN A 84 14.61 22.55 -30.47
C ASN A 84 15.77 23.06 -31.36
N ASP A 85 15.44 23.52 -32.57
CA ASP A 85 16.40 24.08 -33.52
C ASP A 85 17.15 25.32 -32.98
N ASP A 86 16.56 26.03 -32.01
CA ASP A 86 17.16 27.19 -31.34
C ASP A 86 18.09 26.80 -30.17
N GLY A 87 18.27 25.50 -29.91
CA GLY A 87 19.12 24.96 -28.84
C GLY A 87 18.46 24.92 -27.46
N THR A 88 17.21 25.35 -27.33
CA THR A 88 16.43 25.20 -26.08
C THR A 88 15.93 23.76 -25.93
N VAL A 89 15.64 23.31 -24.70
CA VAL A 89 15.12 21.96 -24.47
C VAL A 89 13.66 21.87 -24.95
N ASP A 90 13.38 20.85 -25.76
CA ASP A 90 12.03 20.38 -26.08
C ASP A 90 11.55 19.47 -24.93
N PHE A 91 10.85 20.06 -23.97
CA PHE A 91 10.33 19.38 -22.79
C PHE A 91 9.38 18.23 -23.13
N ASP A 92 8.55 18.39 -24.16
CA ASP A 92 7.61 17.37 -24.60
C ASP A 92 8.32 16.16 -25.19
N ARG A 93 9.37 16.39 -26.00
CA ARG A 93 10.20 15.32 -26.54
C ARG A 93 11.00 14.62 -25.45
N TRP A 94 11.52 15.36 -24.47
CA TRP A 94 12.23 14.79 -23.33
C TRP A 94 11.31 13.93 -22.48
N GLY A 95 10.13 14.44 -22.09
CA GLY A 95 9.14 13.70 -21.31
C GLY A 95 8.66 12.45 -22.03
N ARG A 96 8.32 12.55 -23.32
CA ARG A 96 7.92 11.41 -24.16
C ARG A 96 9.00 10.34 -24.26
N HIS A 97 10.28 10.71 -24.31
CA HIS A 97 11.37 9.73 -24.35
C HIS A 97 11.35 8.84 -23.10
N ILE A 98 11.20 9.44 -21.91
CA ILE A 98 11.13 8.71 -20.65
C ILE A 98 9.87 7.85 -20.58
N THR A 99 8.69 8.42 -20.85
CA THR A 99 7.41 7.69 -20.73
C THR A 99 7.29 6.56 -21.75
N ASN A 100 7.72 6.76 -23.01
CA ASN A 100 7.74 5.70 -24.01
C ASN A 100 8.66 4.54 -23.60
N LEU A 101 9.83 4.85 -23.04
CA LEU A 101 10.75 3.80 -22.59
C LEU A 101 10.20 3.08 -21.35
N LEU A 102 9.54 3.79 -20.44
CA LEU A 102 8.86 3.21 -19.29
C LEU A 102 7.77 2.23 -19.74
N ILE A 103 6.87 2.66 -20.63
CA ILE A 103 5.80 1.81 -21.19
C ILE A 103 6.40 0.58 -21.85
N LYS A 104 7.41 0.77 -22.71
CA LYS A 104 8.06 -0.32 -23.45
C LYS A 104 8.69 -1.38 -22.54
N ARG A 105 9.22 -0.97 -21.39
CA ARG A 105 9.93 -1.85 -20.45
C ARG A 105 9.08 -2.31 -19.29
N SER A 106 7.83 -1.88 -19.18
CA SER A 106 6.96 -2.24 -18.07
C SER A 106 5.51 -2.37 -18.58
N SER A 107 4.58 -1.61 -18.01
CA SER A 107 3.17 -1.60 -18.37
C SER A 107 2.75 -0.22 -18.86
N PRO A 108 1.76 -0.11 -19.77
CA PRO A 108 1.15 1.16 -20.12
C PRO A 108 0.74 2.01 -18.92
N ASN A 109 0.18 1.38 -17.87
CA ASN A 109 -0.30 2.07 -16.66
C ASN A 109 0.84 2.60 -15.77
N ALA A 110 2.11 2.33 -16.09
CA ALA A 110 3.24 2.84 -15.31
C ALA A 110 3.34 4.37 -15.35
N VAL A 111 2.89 4.99 -16.45
CA VAL A 111 2.94 6.45 -16.61
C VAL A 111 1.96 7.17 -15.69
N ASP A 112 0.90 6.49 -15.24
CA ASP A 112 -0.10 7.08 -14.32
C ASP A 112 0.50 7.41 -12.95
N TYR A 113 1.67 6.84 -12.64
CA TYR A 113 2.38 7.05 -11.38
C TYR A 113 3.57 8.02 -11.52
N VAL A 114 3.73 8.68 -12.67
CA VAL A 114 4.92 9.49 -12.96
C VAL A 114 4.51 10.88 -13.41
N ASP A 115 5.00 11.88 -12.69
CA ASP A 115 4.91 13.28 -13.06
C ASP A 115 6.30 13.85 -13.35
N ILE A 116 6.44 14.68 -14.38
CA ILE A 116 7.72 15.22 -14.83
C ILE A 116 7.62 16.74 -14.89
N ASP A 117 8.28 17.40 -13.94
CA ASP A 117 8.40 18.85 -13.88
C ASP A 117 9.76 19.32 -14.38
N PHE A 118 9.80 20.51 -14.98
CA PHE A 118 11.03 21.16 -15.43
C PHE A 118 11.24 22.46 -14.68
N HIS A 119 12.46 22.64 -14.14
CA HIS A 119 12.80 23.78 -13.30
C HIS A 119 14.09 24.44 -13.77
N SER A 120 14.07 25.76 -13.91
CA SER A 120 15.27 26.52 -14.28
C SER A 120 16.14 26.79 -13.05
N TYR A 121 17.41 26.36 -13.10
CA TYR A 121 18.40 26.66 -12.07
C TYR A 121 19.12 27.99 -12.34
N SER A 122 19.53 28.18 -13.59
CA SER A 122 20.16 29.39 -14.11
C SER A 122 19.87 29.53 -15.60
N SER A 123 20.27 30.65 -16.20
CA SER A 123 20.17 30.85 -17.64
C SER A 123 20.83 29.68 -18.39
N GLY A 124 20.06 28.98 -19.23
CA GLY A 124 20.54 27.82 -19.99
C GLY A 124 20.82 26.57 -19.14
N THR A 125 20.29 26.48 -17.92
CA THR A 125 20.41 25.28 -17.08
C THR A 125 19.07 24.94 -16.47
N THR A 126 18.50 23.84 -16.96
CA THR A 126 17.18 23.33 -16.61
C THR A 126 17.32 21.91 -16.10
N CYS A 127 16.67 21.61 -14.98
CA CYS A 127 16.65 20.26 -14.42
C CYS A 127 15.25 19.67 -14.53
N ALA A 128 15.17 18.37 -14.77
CA ALA A 128 13.91 17.63 -14.70
C ALA A 128 13.78 16.99 -13.31
N VAL A 129 12.59 17.09 -12.72
CA VAL A 129 12.23 16.42 -11.48
C VAL A 129 11.12 15.43 -11.81
N ILE A 130 11.46 14.15 -11.75
CA ILE A 130 10.51 13.05 -11.97
C ILE A 130 9.96 12.65 -10.60
N SER A 131 8.72 12.99 -10.32
CA SER A 131 8.00 12.56 -9.12
C SER A 131 7.32 11.23 -9.40
N VAL A 132 7.56 10.22 -8.56
CA VAL A 132 7.09 8.85 -8.79
C VAL A 132 6.23 8.38 -7.64
N GLU A 133 4.94 8.19 -7.90
CA GLU A 133 3.97 7.64 -6.98
C GLU A 133 4.12 6.13 -6.78
N ARG A 134 3.71 5.66 -5.60
CA ARG A 134 3.68 4.24 -5.29
C ARG A 134 2.40 3.62 -5.87
N SER A 135 2.51 2.49 -6.55
CA SER A 135 1.35 1.69 -6.99
C SER A 135 0.79 0.77 -5.89
N GLN A 136 -0.45 0.36 -6.05
CA GLN A 136 -1.05 -0.76 -5.31
C GLN A 136 -0.52 -2.10 -5.82
N ASP A 137 -0.38 -2.20 -7.15
CA ASP A 137 0.06 -3.40 -7.86
C ASP A 137 1.57 -3.40 -8.07
N GLU A 138 2.13 -4.56 -8.39
CA GLU A 138 3.53 -4.67 -8.76
C GLU A 138 3.73 -4.27 -10.22
N LEU A 139 4.78 -3.50 -10.46
CA LEU A 139 5.25 -3.17 -11.79
C LEU A 139 6.52 -3.93 -12.11
N PHE A 140 6.43 -4.88 -13.02
CA PHE A 140 7.57 -5.64 -13.51
C PHE A 140 8.31 -4.90 -14.62
N GLU A 141 9.60 -5.15 -14.73
CA GLU A 141 10.43 -4.71 -15.84
C GLU A 141 10.74 -5.87 -16.79
N TYR A 142 10.48 -5.67 -18.08
CA TYR A 142 10.76 -6.62 -19.16
C TYR A 142 12.12 -6.30 -19.78
N LYS A 143 13.05 -7.26 -19.72
CA LYS A 143 14.37 -7.16 -20.34
C LYS A 143 14.36 -7.72 -21.77
N LYS A 144 15.41 -7.41 -22.52
CA LYS A 144 15.56 -7.85 -23.93
C LYS A 144 15.73 -9.36 -24.08
N ASP A 145 16.13 -10.06 -23.01
CA ASP A 145 16.34 -11.50 -22.95
C ASP A 145 15.14 -12.23 -22.32
N ASP A 146 13.95 -11.64 -22.42
CA ASP A 146 12.67 -12.14 -21.89
C ASP A 146 12.63 -12.34 -20.36
N ARG A 147 13.67 -11.89 -19.63
CA ARG A 147 13.63 -11.87 -18.18
C ARG A 147 12.64 -10.82 -17.69
N ILE A 148 11.88 -11.23 -16.69
CA ILE A 148 10.95 -10.38 -15.95
C ILE A 148 11.56 -10.13 -14.57
N GLU A 149 11.76 -8.86 -14.24
CA GLU A 149 12.43 -8.46 -13.02
C GLU A 149 11.53 -7.55 -12.18
N LEU A 150 11.53 -7.76 -10.86
CA LEU A 150 10.82 -6.92 -9.91
C LEU A 150 11.83 -6.19 -9.02
N TYR A 151 11.85 -4.87 -9.11
CA TYR A 151 12.73 -4.02 -8.33
C TYR A 151 11.96 -3.28 -7.25
N TYR A 152 12.61 -3.01 -6.12
CA TYR A 152 12.15 -2.01 -5.16
C TYR A 152 13.28 -1.07 -4.73
N ARG A 153 12.93 0.10 -4.18
CA ARG A 153 13.93 1.05 -3.68
C ARG A 153 14.41 0.67 -2.28
N GLY A 154 15.68 0.30 -2.18
CA GLY A 154 16.44 0.23 -0.92
C GLY A 154 17.03 1.58 -0.53
N GLN A 155 17.84 1.61 0.54
CA GLN A 155 18.34 2.88 1.10
C GLN A 155 19.20 3.70 0.14
N TYR A 156 20.03 3.01 -0.63
CA TYR A 156 21.03 3.61 -1.51
C TYR A 156 21.05 2.98 -2.90
N GLN A 157 20.13 2.04 -3.17
CA GLN A 157 20.12 1.29 -4.42
C GLN A 157 18.76 0.68 -4.72
N ASN A 158 18.55 0.36 -5.99
CA ASN A 158 17.43 -0.46 -6.43
C ASN A 158 17.77 -1.93 -6.19
N VAL A 159 16.91 -2.64 -5.48
CA VAL A 159 17.10 -4.05 -5.10
C VAL A 159 16.22 -4.92 -5.99
N LEU A 160 16.81 -5.94 -6.60
CA LEU A 160 16.11 -6.97 -7.37
C LEU A 160 15.61 -8.06 -6.42
N LEU A 161 14.32 -8.38 -6.48
CA LEU A 161 13.75 -9.54 -5.79
C LEU A 161 13.98 -10.80 -6.62
N GLN A 162 14.59 -11.82 -6.01
CA GLN A 162 14.96 -13.07 -6.66
C GLN A 162 14.01 -14.21 -6.29
N GLY A 163 13.35 -14.75 -7.31
CA GLY A 163 12.50 -15.93 -7.17
C GLY A 163 11.14 -15.67 -6.52
N ILE A 164 10.27 -16.67 -6.63
CA ILE A 164 8.85 -16.53 -6.31
C ILE A 164 8.59 -16.27 -4.81
N ASN A 165 9.41 -16.85 -3.93
CA ASN A 165 9.24 -16.73 -2.48
C ASN A 165 9.59 -15.31 -1.98
N GLU A 166 10.72 -14.76 -2.43
CA GLU A 166 11.14 -13.40 -2.04
C GLU A 166 10.14 -12.36 -2.55
N ILE A 167 9.64 -12.54 -3.78
CA ILE A 167 8.57 -11.72 -4.33
C ILE A 167 7.32 -11.84 -3.45
N ALA A 168 6.85 -13.05 -3.12
CA ALA A 168 5.66 -13.24 -2.29
C ALA A 168 5.80 -12.61 -0.89
N ASP A 169 6.95 -12.80 -0.25
CA ASP A 169 7.27 -12.17 1.03
C ASP A 169 7.27 -10.66 0.95
N TYR A 170 7.91 -10.11 -0.09
CA TYR A 170 7.93 -8.68 -0.32
C TYR A 170 6.52 -8.13 -0.55
N LYS A 171 5.69 -8.79 -1.36
CA LYS A 171 4.29 -8.40 -1.60
C LYS A 171 3.50 -8.34 -0.29
N ARG A 172 3.61 -9.37 0.54
CA ARG A 172 2.99 -9.40 1.88
C ARG A 172 3.42 -8.19 2.70
N GLN A 173 4.73 -7.97 2.81
CA GLN A 173 5.30 -6.91 3.61
C GLN A 173 4.99 -5.50 3.06
N ARG A 174 5.01 -5.31 1.75
CA ARG A 174 4.71 -4.05 1.05
C ARG A 174 3.30 -3.57 1.31
N ASN A 175 2.38 -4.50 1.52
CA ASN A 175 0.99 -4.20 1.84
C ASN A 175 0.69 -4.25 3.35
N GLN A 176 1.57 -4.83 4.17
CA GLN A 176 1.53 -4.73 5.63
C GLN A 176 1.82 -3.29 6.09
N GLY A 177 0.88 -2.70 6.83
CA GLY A 177 0.94 -1.30 7.28
C GLY A 177 -0.09 -0.41 6.58
N ARG A 178 -0.75 -0.88 5.52
CA ARG A 178 -2.07 -0.38 5.14
C ARG A 178 -3.09 -0.93 6.14
N ASN A 179 -3.08 -0.38 7.35
CA ASN A 179 -4.34 -0.06 8.01
C ASN A 179 -5.02 0.95 7.09
N PHE A 180 -5.62 0.45 5.99
CA PHE A 180 -6.62 1.20 5.28
C PHE A 180 -7.60 1.69 6.35
N ARG A 181 -7.75 3.02 6.42
CA ARG A 181 -8.92 3.59 7.07
C ARG A 181 -10.12 2.86 6.48
N GLY A 182 -10.96 2.35 7.38
CA GLY A 182 -11.89 1.27 7.12
C GLY A 182 -12.84 1.54 5.96
N GLY A 183 -13.28 0.45 5.34
CA GLY A 183 -14.30 0.45 4.32
C GLY A 183 -13.96 -0.53 3.22
N TRP A 184 -14.57 -1.73 3.31
CA TRP A 184 -14.57 -2.82 2.33
C TRP A 184 -13.27 -3.62 2.21
N ALA A 185 -13.40 -4.95 2.27
CA ALA A 185 -12.30 -5.89 2.07
C ALA A 185 -11.80 -5.79 0.62
N THR A 186 -10.70 -5.07 0.38
CA THR A 186 -10.11 -4.93 -0.97
C THR A 186 -9.19 -6.10 -1.35
N ASN A 187 -9.01 -7.09 -0.48
CA ASN A 187 -8.28 -8.33 -0.81
C ASN A 187 -9.25 -9.47 -1.11
N THR A 188 -10.00 -9.38 -2.21
CA THR A 188 -10.86 -10.50 -2.65
C THR A 188 -10.07 -11.75 -3.09
N ILE A 189 -8.75 -11.62 -3.32
CA ILE A 189 -7.90 -12.74 -3.75
C ILE A 189 -7.27 -13.49 -2.54
N ASP A 190 -7.07 -12.82 -1.40
CA ASP A 190 -6.35 -13.38 -0.23
C ASP A 190 -7.12 -13.28 1.11
N ALA A 191 -8.38 -12.84 1.08
CA ALA A 191 -9.28 -12.87 2.23
C ALA A 191 -10.20 -14.10 2.10
N ASN A 192 -9.60 -15.29 1.96
CA ASN A 192 -10.35 -16.52 2.07
C ASN A 192 -10.51 -16.81 3.56
N VAL A 193 -11.71 -16.59 4.10
CA VAL A 193 -12.07 -17.14 5.40
C VAL A 193 -12.25 -18.63 5.19
N ASP A 194 -11.62 -19.45 6.04
CA ASP A 194 -11.72 -20.90 5.95
C ASP A 194 -13.20 -21.34 5.80
N LYS A 195 -13.47 -22.23 4.83
CA LYS A 195 -14.83 -22.73 4.59
C LYS A 195 -15.37 -23.44 5.82
N ASP A 196 -14.51 -24.03 6.64
CA ASP A 196 -14.91 -24.74 7.84
C ASP A 196 -15.44 -23.79 8.92
N VAL A 197 -14.87 -22.59 9.05
CA VAL A 197 -15.43 -21.58 9.98
C VAL A 197 -16.70 -20.94 9.42
N LEU A 198 -16.81 -20.74 8.10
CA LEU A 198 -18.03 -20.21 7.47
C LEU A 198 -19.20 -21.19 7.51
N SER A 199 -18.92 -22.48 7.36
CA SER A 199 -19.91 -23.56 7.41
C SER A 199 -20.08 -24.18 8.80
N GLY A 200 -19.35 -23.67 9.79
CA GLY A 200 -19.46 -24.08 11.18
C GLY A 200 -20.88 -23.93 11.72
N ASN A 201 -21.24 -24.75 12.70
CA ASN A 201 -22.57 -24.72 13.34
C ASN A 201 -22.69 -23.53 14.31
N TRP A 202 -22.73 -22.32 13.77
CA TRP A 202 -22.92 -21.08 14.51
C TRP A 202 -24.29 -21.06 15.16
N ARG A 203 -24.31 -20.80 16.47
CA ARG A 203 -25.54 -20.69 17.25
C ARG A 203 -25.91 -19.23 17.44
N ASP A 204 -27.03 -18.83 16.86
CA ASP A 204 -27.67 -17.53 17.11
C ASP A 204 -28.35 -17.56 18.48
N LYS A 205 -27.97 -16.64 19.36
CA LYS A 205 -28.57 -16.48 20.69
C LYS A 205 -29.47 -15.25 20.78
N GLY A 206 -29.63 -14.52 19.69
CA GLY A 206 -30.45 -13.33 19.61
C GLY A 206 -29.85 -12.14 20.34
N MET A 207 -30.74 -11.28 20.83
CA MET A 207 -30.38 -10.02 21.49
C MET A 207 -29.48 -10.23 22.72
N VAL A 208 -28.43 -9.40 22.81
CA VAL A 208 -27.50 -9.38 23.94
C VAL A 208 -28.22 -8.89 25.21
N ARG A 209 -28.44 -9.80 26.17
CA ARG A 209 -29.08 -9.52 27.47
C ARG A 209 -28.44 -10.33 28.59
N GLN A 210 -28.47 -9.84 29.82
CA GLN A 210 -27.73 -10.46 30.94
C GLN A 210 -28.10 -11.93 31.17
N ALA A 211 -29.40 -12.26 31.08
CA ALA A 211 -29.92 -13.62 31.23
C ALA A 211 -29.35 -14.60 30.20
N LEU A 212 -28.92 -14.11 29.03
CA LEU A 212 -28.36 -14.96 27.98
C LEU A 212 -27.09 -15.68 28.43
N SER A 213 -26.35 -15.11 29.39
CA SER A 213 -25.15 -15.75 29.93
C SER A 213 -25.41 -17.14 30.52
N ASP A 214 -26.64 -17.46 30.90
CA ASP A 214 -27.01 -18.79 31.40
C ASP A 214 -27.25 -19.82 30.31
N GLU A 215 -27.48 -19.38 29.08
CA GLU A 215 -27.71 -20.23 27.92
C GLU A 215 -26.44 -20.49 27.08
N ILE A 216 -25.33 -19.83 27.41
CA ILE A 216 -24.04 -19.93 26.71
C ILE A 216 -23.19 -21.02 27.38
N PRO A 217 -22.52 -21.91 26.61
CA PRO A 217 -21.72 -22.99 27.17
C PRO A 217 -20.45 -22.48 27.86
N ALA A 218 -20.05 -23.17 28.92
CA ALA A 218 -18.75 -23.01 29.57
C ALA A 218 -17.67 -23.81 28.84
N LYS A 219 -17.57 -23.63 27.52
CA LYS A 219 -16.61 -24.29 26.63
C LYS A 219 -15.80 -23.29 25.82
N GLY A 220 -14.69 -23.74 25.25
CA GLY A 220 -13.89 -22.97 24.30
C GLY A 220 -14.59 -22.81 22.95
N GLY A 221 -14.22 -21.75 22.23
CA GLY A 221 -14.73 -21.51 20.88
C GLY A 221 -14.67 -20.04 20.45
N LEU A 222 -15.20 -19.78 19.26
CA LEU A 222 -15.33 -18.45 18.68
C LEU A 222 -16.67 -17.83 19.06
N TYR A 223 -16.70 -16.50 19.13
CA TYR A 223 -17.93 -15.74 19.28
C TYR A 223 -17.86 -14.43 18.51
N MET A 224 -19.02 -13.93 18.13
CA MET A 224 -19.14 -12.64 17.48
C MET A 224 -20.37 -11.89 17.96
N TYR A 225 -20.27 -10.57 17.87
CA TYR A 225 -21.39 -9.67 18.04
C TYR A 225 -21.74 -9.06 16.69
N THR A 226 -23.01 -8.95 16.37
CA THR A 226 -23.47 -8.30 15.14
C THR A 226 -24.45 -7.19 15.44
N ILE A 227 -24.56 -6.25 14.51
CA ILE A 227 -25.56 -5.19 14.49
C ILE A 227 -26.45 -5.42 13.27
N GLU A 228 -27.74 -5.49 13.49
CA GLU A 228 -28.74 -5.49 12.42
C GLU A 228 -29.26 -4.06 12.18
N PRO A 229 -29.56 -3.68 10.92
CA PRO A 229 -30.17 -2.41 10.63
C PRO A 229 -31.55 -2.34 11.28
N ASN A 230 -31.99 -1.11 11.57
CA ASN A 230 -33.37 -0.88 11.97
C ASN A 230 -34.29 -1.39 10.86
N GLU A 231 -35.43 -1.98 11.26
CA GLU A 231 -36.51 -2.43 10.36
C GLU A 231 -36.98 -1.26 9.50
N THR A 232 -36.27 -1.05 8.41
CA THR A 232 -36.73 -0.30 7.26
C THR A 232 -37.31 -1.34 6.32
N ASP A 233 -38.44 -0.99 5.71
CA ASP A 233 -39.22 -1.79 4.77
C ASP A 233 -38.41 -2.94 4.15
N ILE A 234 -38.88 -4.19 4.33
CA ILE A 234 -38.23 -5.42 3.84
C ILE A 234 -37.97 -5.34 2.32
N SER A 235 -38.68 -4.47 1.60
CA SER A 235 -38.44 -4.16 0.19
C SER A 235 -37.09 -3.48 -0.09
N GLN A 236 -36.42 -2.93 0.93
CA GLN A 236 -35.15 -2.24 0.81
C GLN A 236 -33.99 -3.24 0.76
N PRO A 237 -33.03 -3.06 -0.16
CA PRO A 237 -31.94 -4.02 -0.41
C PRO A 237 -30.96 -4.20 0.76
N PHE A 238 -31.07 -3.38 1.81
CA PHE A 238 -30.15 -3.37 2.95
C PHE A 238 -30.75 -3.95 4.23
N SER A 239 -32.02 -4.35 4.23
CA SER A 239 -32.75 -4.85 5.40
C SER A 239 -32.16 -6.16 5.97
N GLU A 240 -31.47 -6.94 5.14
CA GLU A 240 -30.84 -8.22 5.51
C GLU A 240 -29.36 -8.09 5.92
N LEU A 241 -28.75 -6.91 5.76
CA LEU A 241 -27.32 -6.75 6.00
C LEU A 241 -26.98 -6.83 7.48
N LYS A 242 -26.22 -7.84 7.90
CA LYS A 242 -25.64 -7.90 9.25
C LYS A 242 -24.24 -7.31 9.25
N THR A 243 -23.99 -6.34 10.13
CA THR A 243 -22.64 -5.82 10.35
C THR A 243 -22.00 -6.57 11.51
N ILE A 244 -20.85 -7.21 11.28
CA ILE A 244 -20.10 -7.84 12.37
C ILE A 244 -19.42 -6.74 13.20
N ALA A 245 -19.84 -6.63 14.45
CA ALA A 245 -19.42 -5.59 15.38
C ALA A 245 -18.22 -5.99 16.23
N TYR A 246 -17.99 -7.28 16.46
CA TYR A 246 -16.84 -7.80 17.19
C TYR A 246 -16.66 -9.28 16.88
N VAL A 247 -15.41 -9.75 16.84
CA VAL A 247 -15.08 -11.19 16.79
C VAL A 247 -14.03 -11.52 17.83
N GLY A 248 -14.23 -12.56 18.63
CA GLY A 248 -13.22 -13.01 19.57
C GLY A 248 -13.23 -14.51 19.78
N LYS A 249 -12.17 -15.00 20.42
CA LYS A 249 -12.08 -16.38 20.90
C LYS A 249 -12.12 -16.49 22.42
N ALA A 250 -12.56 -17.63 22.90
CA ALA A 250 -12.50 -18.01 24.30
C ALA A 250 -11.76 -19.35 24.41
N LYS A 251 -10.61 -19.39 25.08
CA LYS A 251 -9.87 -20.64 25.29
C LYS A 251 -10.63 -21.65 26.16
N LYS A 252 -11.28 -21.15 27.21
CA LYS A 252 -11.89 -21.99 28.25
C LYS A 252 -13.42 -21.88 28.28
N SER A 253 -13.96 -20.67 28.13
CA SER A 253 -15.38 -20.43 28.36
C SER A 253 -15.88 -19.21 27.59
N ILE A 254 -16.66 -19.45 26.54
CA ILE A 254 -17.41 -18.40 25.84
C ILE A 254 -18.34 -17.69 26.83
N LYS A 255 -18.98 -18.42 27.75
CA LYS A 255 -19.80 -17.84 28.84
C LYS A 255 -19.04 -16.81 29.68
N GLN A 256 -17.78 -17.08 30.02
CA GLN A 256 -16.99 -16.12 30.79
C GLN A 256 -16.68 -14.88 29.96
N ARG A 257 -16.25 -15.04 28.70
CA ARG A 257 -15.98 -13.91 27.80
C ARG A 257 -17.21 -13.03 27.59
N TYR A 258 -18.39 -13.64 27.44
CA TYR A 258 -19.65 -12.91 27.37
C TYR A 258 -19.90 -12.06 28.63
N LYS A 259 -19.67 -12.63 29.82
CA LYS A 259 -19.81 -11.91 31.10
C LYS A 259 -18.77 -10.80 31.27
N ASP A 260 -17.56 -10.98 30.75
CA ASP A 260 -16.51 -9.95 30.78
C ASP A 260 -16.93 -8.75 29.92
N HIS A 261 -17.33 -9.00 28.66
CA HIS A 261 -17.83 -7.98 27.73
C HIS A 261 -19.13 -7.31 28.21
N TRP A 262 -19.88 -7.92 29.13
CA TRP A 262 -21.03 -7.28 29.75
C TRP A 262 -20.65 -5.96 30.44
N LYS A 263 -19.43 -5.85 30.98
CA LYS A 263 -18.98 -4.68 31.75
C LYS A 263 -18.12 -3.70 30.94
N GLU A 264 -17.70 -4.07 29.75
CA GLU A 264 -16.83 -3.25 28.91
C GLU A 264 -17.60 -2.06 28.29
N GLU A 265 -17.00 -0.87 28.33
CA GLU A 265 -17.64 0.39 27.94
C GLU A 265 -18.15 0.36 26.49
N GLU A 266 -17.36 -0.17 25.55
CA GLU A 266 -17.76 -0.26 24.15
C GLU A 266 -19.01 -1.12 23.95
N PHE A 267 -19.11 -2.23 24.68
CA PHE A 267 -20.26 -3.13 24.60
C PHE A 267 -21.48 -2.56 25.32
N VAL A 268 -21.27 -1.80 26.41
CA VAL A 268 -22.34 -1.00 27.05
C VAL A 268 -22.91 0.00 26.04
N ASN A 269 -22.03 0.73 25.34
CA ASN A 269 -22.42 1.71 24.34
C ASN A 269 -23.17 1.05 23.17
N CYS A 270 -22.70 -0.10 22.67
CA CYS A 270 -23.39 -0.83 21.60
C CYS A 270 -24.77 -1.32 22.03
N ARG A 271 -24.93 -1.85 23.24
CA ARG A 271 -26.25 -2.23 23.76
C ARG A 271 -27.18 -1.03 23.89
N SER A 272 -26.66 0.11 24.33
CA SER A 272 -27.47 1.34 24.43
C SER A 272 -27.86 1.91 23.07
N LEU A 273 -26.98 1.81 22.07
CA LEU A 273 -27.18 2.43 20.75
C LEU A 273 -28.04 1.56 19.82
N TYR A 274 -27.85 0.24 19.86
CA TYR A 274 -28.47 -0.69 18.93
C TYR A 274 -29.56 -1.58 19.57
N ASP A 275 -29.67 -1.59 20.91
CA ASP A 275 -30.72 -2.27 21.67
C ASP A 275 -30.99 -3.70 21.17
N THR A 276 -32.21 -4.00 20.71
CA THR A 276 -32.62 -5.32 20.21
C THR A 276 -31.86 -5.81 18.98
N LYS A 277 -31.14 -4.92 18.30
CA LYS A 277 -30.38 -5.20 17.08
C LYS A 277 -28.94 -5.62 17.35
N PHE A 278 -28.47 -5.52 18.60
CA PHE A 278 -27.16 -6.04 18.99
C PHE A 278 -27.28 -7.51 19.38
N LYS A 279 -26.78 -8.40 18.51
CA LYS A 279 -26.93 -9.86 18.64
C LYS A 279 -25.63 -10.58 18.94
N PHE A 280 -25.74 -11.77 19.53
CA PHE A 280 -24.61 -12.62 19.90
C PHE A 280 -24.68 -13.99 19.22
N TYR A 281 -23.56 -14.41 18.65
CA TYR A 281 -23.39 -15.72 18.02
C TYR A 281 -22.13 -16.39 18.55
N TYR A 282 -22.12 -17.72 18.57
CA TYR A 282 -20.91 -18.48 18.91
C TYR A 282 -20.80 -19.80 18.16
N LEU A 283 -19.57 -20.30 18.09
CA LEU A 283 -19.19 -21.59 17.52
C LEU A 283 -18.26 -22.28 18.53
N GLU A 284 -18.65 -23.47 19.01
CA GLU A 284 -17.79 -24.29 19.87
C GLU A 284 -16.64 -24.87 19.03
N VAL A 285 -15.40 -24.68 19.48
CA VAL A 285 -14.19 -25.19 18.81
C VAL A 285 -13.27 -25.77 19.87
N GLU A 286 -12.87 -27.03 19.71
CA GLU A 286 -12.00 -27.72 20.68
C GLU A 286 -10.51 -27.48 20.40
N ASP A 287 -10.13 -27.35 19.12
CA ASP A 287 -8.74 -27.07 18.72
C ASP A 287 -8.41 -25.58 18.94
N GLU A 288 -7.57 -25.32 19.95
CA GLU A 288 -7.15 -23.96 20.31
C GLU A 288 -6.33 -23.29 19.21
N TYR A 289 -5.52 -24.06 18.47
CA TYR A 289 -4.69 -23.55 17.39
C TYR A 289 -5.57 -23.11 16.22
N GLN A 290 -6.48 -24.00 15.77
CA GLN A 290 -7.41 -23.71 14.69
C GLN A 290 -8.31 -22.51 15.03
N MET A 291 -8.86 -22.46 16.24
CA MET A 291 -9.62 -21.33 16.74
C MET A 291 -8.81 -20.01 16.70
N GLY A 292 -7.51 -20.08 16.99
CA GLY A 292 -6.63 -18.93 16.93
C GLY A 292 -6.40 -18.40 15.51
N GLU A 293 -6.30 -19.28 14.52
CA GLU A 293 -6.19 -18.89 13.11
C GLU A 293 -7.50 -18.33 12.57
N TRP A 294 -8.62 -19.00 12.83
CA TRP A 294 -9.94 -18.53 12.41
C TRP A 294 -10.33 -17.18 13.00
N GLU A 295 -10.00 -16.91 14.27
CA GLU A 295 -10.22 -15.58 14.87
C GLU A 295 -9.50 -14.49 14.06
N LYS A 296 -8.22 -14.71 13.71
CA LYS A 296 -7.44 -13.74 12.94
C LYS A 296 -8.02 -13.53 11.54
N GLU A 297 -8.45 -14.61 10.89
CA GLU A 297 -9.09 -14.54 9.56
C GLU A 297 -10.38 -13.73 9.60
N LEU A 298 -11.26 -14.03 10.55
CA LEU A 298 -12.52 -13.30 10.74
C LEU A 298 -12.26 -11.84 11.09
N GLN A 299 -11.32 -11.54 11.97
CA GLN A 299 -10.95 -10.15 12.31
C GLN A 299 -10.36 -9.40 11.10
N LYS A 300 -9.56 -10.07 10.27
CA LYS A 300 -9.00 -9.52 9.04
C LYS A 300 -10.09 -9.25 8.00
N PHE A 301 -11.03 -10.18 7.84
CA PHE A 301 -12.10 -10.09 6.85
C PHE A 301 -13.16 -9.05 7.22
N TYR A 302 -13.55 -9.00 8.49
CA TYR A 302 -14.65 -8.18 8.99
C TYR A 302 -14.21 -6.91 9.74
N GLY A 303 -12.91 -6.56 9.74
CA GLY A 303 -12.38 -5.47 10.56
C GLY A 303 -12.58 -4.06 9.95
N PRO A 304 -13.19 -3.06 10.65
CA PRO A 304 -13.42 -3.02 12.12
C PRO A 304 -14.86 -2.79 12.61
N SER A 305 -15.09 -3.26 13.84
CA SER A 305 -15.84 -2.59 14.90
C SER A 305 -15.31 -3.17 16.25
N ILE A 306 -15.16 -2.35 17.30
CA ILE A 306 -14.72 -2.66 18.69
C ILE A 306 -13.33 -3.33 18.92
N ASN A 307 -12.89 -4.32 18.14
CA ASN A 307 -11.64 -5.08 18.35
C ASN A 307 -10.34 -4.24 18.42
N LYS A 308 -10.36 -3.00 17.92
CA LYS A 308 -9.18 -2.15 17.77
C LYS A 308 -8.66 -1.51 19.07
N LYS A 309 -9.38 -1.61 20.19
CA LYS A 309 -9.00 -0.98 21.47
C LYS A 309 -8.51 -1.94 22.56
N ILE A 310 -8.66 -3.26 22.37
CA ILE A 310 -8.40 -4.28 23.42
C ILE A 310 -7.09 -5.07 23.12
N GLY A 311 -6.24 -4.55 22.22
CA GLY A 311 -4.93 -5.10 21.90
C GLY A 311 -3.80 -4.32 22.55
#